data_AF-W3WNY3-F1
#
_entry.id   AF-W3WNY3-F1
#
_cell.length_a   1.000
_cell.length_b   1.000
_cell.length_c   1.000
_cell.angle_alpha   90.00
_cell.angle_beta   90.00
_cell.angle_gamma   90.00
#
_symmetry.space_group_name_H-M   'P 1'
#
loop_
_entity.id
_entity.type
_entity.pdbx_description
1 polymer ?
#
loop_
_entity_poly.entity_id
_entity_poly.type
_entity_poly.pdbx_seq_one_letter_code
_entity_poly.pdbx_strand_id
1 'polypeptide(L)'
;MPLQQVFHLRTSGWEQDPDEERVKVSTIDRTPTTSYNQYVVYFRVEEAETNRTVNVLKAGLETTLSQARYLCGTIEKDGGGHSFVKRKETAVKFVVQRLDLPGDNYPSLDDIEAAYFSARCLGDLDTWS
;
A
#
# COMPACT_ATOMS: atom_id res chain seq x y z
N MET A 1 13.36 -7.42 -14.33
CA MET A 1 12.25 -6.75 -13.61
C MET A 1 11.09 -7.72 -13.55
N PRO A 2 10.49 -7.91 -12.37
CA PRO A 2 9.42 -8.87 -12.17
C PRO A 2 8.14 -8.44 -12.89
N LEU A 3 7.27 -9.42 -13.17
CA LEU A 3 5.97 -9.12 -13.77
C LEU A 3 5.12 -8.35 -12.77
N GLN A 4 4.78 -7.11 -13.13
CA GLN A 4 4.07 -6.17 -12.26
C GLN A 4 2.72 -5.78 -12.87
N GLN A 5 1.70 -5.72 -12.02
CA GLN A 5 0.38 -5.17 -12.32
C GLN A 5 0.05 -4.08 -11.31
N VAL A 6 -0.34 -2.90 -11.80
CA VAL A 6 -0.64 -1.74 -10.97
C VAL A 6 -2.12 -1.41 -11.06
N PHE A 7 -2.79 -1.44 -9.91
CA PHE A 7 -4.19 -1.07 -9.76
C PHE A 7 -4.29 0.26 -9.02
N HIS A 8 -5.27 1.08 -9.37
CA HIS A 8 -5.59 2.33 -8.69
C HIS A 8 -6.95 2.14 -8.00
N LEU A 9 -6.90 1.89 -6.70
CA LEU A 9 -8.08 1.55 -5.90
C LEU A 9 -8.67 2.80 -5.27
N ARG A 10 -9.97 3.00 -5.46
CA ARG A 10 -10.72 4.09 -4.82
C ARG A 10 -11.42 3.59 -3.57
N THR A 11 -11.90 4.50 -2.74
CA THR A 11 -12.75 4.13 -1.60
C THR A 11 -14.05 3.50 -2.11
N SER A 12 -14.57 2.49 -1.42
CA SER A 12 -15.90 1.94 -1.76
C SER A 12 -16.97 3.04 -1.64
N GLY A 13 -17.83 3.17 -2.67
CA GLY A 13 -18.88 4.19 -2.74
C GLY A 13 -18.41 5.60 -3.13
N TRP A 14 -17.19 5.74 -3.66
CA TRP A 14 -16.58 7.04 -4.00
C TRP A 14 -17.42 7.89 -4.95
N GLU A 15 -18.32 7.30 -5.73
CA GLU A 15 -19.21 8.01 -6.65
C GLU A 15 -20.13 9.01 -5.94
N GLN A 16 -20.39 8.80 -4.65
CA GLN A 16 -21.23 9.66 -3.82
C GLN A 16 -20.41 10.62 -2.93
N ASP A 17 -19.07 10.53 -2.99
CA ASP A 17 -18.21 11.39 -2.19
C ASP A 17 -18.31 12.85 -2.63
N PRO A 18 -18.09 13.81 -1.70
CA PRO A 18 -17.90 15.21 -2.06
C PRO A 18 -16.64 15.37 -2.91
N ASP A 19 -16.58 16.48 -3.65
CA ASP A 19 -15.42 16.78 -4.50
C ASP A 19 -14.11 16.85 -3.70
N GLU A 20 -14.17 17.35 -2.47
CA GLU A 20 -13.02 17.46 -1.58
C GLU A 20 -13.44 17.31 -0.10
N GLU A 21 -12.64 16.55 0.65
CA GLU A 21 -12.69 16.46 2.11
C GLU A 21 -11.34 16.91 2.68
N ARG A 22 -11.38 17.75 3.72
CA ARG A 22 -10.18 18.22 4.42
C ARG A 22 -10.24 17.94 5.91
N VAL A 23 -9.17 17.36 6.44
CA VAL A 23 -8.98 17.13 7.87
C VAL A 23 -7.63 17.69 8.28
N LYS A 24 -7.58 18.55 9.30
CA LYS A 24 -6.32 19.13 9.79
C LYS A 24 -5.43 18.03 10.36
N VAL A 25 -4.14 18.10 10.03
CA VAL A 25 -3.14 17.27 10.71
C VAL A 25 -3.01 17.72 12.18
N SER A 26 -2.75 16.77 13.07
CA SER A 26 -2.51 17.07 14.48
C SER A 26 -1.19 17.82 14.69
N THR A 27 -0.98 18.32 15.90
CA THR A 27 0.30 18.91 16.29
C THR A 27 1.44 17.90 16.30
N ILE A 28 1.14 16.62 16.58
CA ILE A 28 2.12 15.53 16.57
C ILE A 28 2.50 15.16 15.14
N ASP A 29 1.57 15.22 14.19
CA ASP A 29 1.85 14.89 12.79
C ASP A 29 2.88 15.83 12.13
N ARG A 30 3.20 16.96 12.76
CA ARG A 30 4.24 17.91 12.32
C ARG A 30 5.64 17.53 12.78
N THR A 31 5.79 16.55 13.68
CA THR A 31 7.10 16.17 14.23
C THR A 31 7.91 15.24 13.33
N PRO A 32 7.33 14.27 12.60
CA PRO A 32 8.10 13.43 11.71
C PRO A 32 8.62 14.21 10.50
N THR A 33 9.79 13.82 10.00
CA THR A 33 10.22 14.20 8.65
C THR A 33 9.27 13.60 7.62
N THR A 34 9.17 14.20 6.44
CA THR A 34 8.43 13.62 5.31
C THR A 34 9.12 12.34 4.84
N SER A 35 8.73 11.21 5.41
CA SER A 35 9.29 9.89 5.12
C SER A 35 8.20 8.87 4.86
N TYR A 36 8.49 7.90 3.99
CA TYR A 36 7.68 6.70 3.87
C TYR A 36 8.10 5.70 4.93
N ASN A 37 7.12 5.18 5.68
CA ASN A 37 7.33 4.07 6.60
C ASN A 37 6.94 2.79 5.88
N GLN A 38 7.93 1.91 5.66
CA GLN A 38 7.73 0.64 4.98
C GLN A 38 7.51 -0.46 6.01
N TYR A 39 6.47 -1.25 5.81
CA TYR A 39 6.14 -2.41 6.64
C TYR A 39 5.88 -3.60 5.73
N VAL A 40 6.32 -4.78 6.16
CA VAL A 40 6.10 -6.03 5.43
C VAL A 40 5.44 -7.03 6.38
N VAL A 41 4.44 -7.75 5.86
CA VAL A 41 3.77 -8.83 6.56
C VAL A 41 3.76 -10.05 5.63
N TYR A 42 4.22 -11.18 6.15
CA TYR A 42 4.36 -12.42 5.38
C TYR A 42 3.21 -13.38 5.68
N PHE A 43 2.68 -14.01 4.63
CA PHE A 43 1.65 -15.04 4.73
C PHE A 43 2.03 -16.23 3.85
N ARG A 44 1.86 -17.45 4.37
CA ARG A 44 1.90 -18.68 3.56
C ARG A 44 0.56 -18.81 2.84
N VAL A 45 0.61 -18.90 1.52
CA VAL A 45 -0.58 -19.03 0.66
C VAL A 45 -0.34 -20.18 -0.29
N GLU A 46 -1.35 -21.05 -0.46
CA GLU A 46 -1.31 -22.09 -1.48
C GLU A 46 -1.33 -21.45 -2.87
N GLU A 47 -0.52 -21.96 -3.80
CA GLU A 47 -0.37 -21.36 -5.14
C GLU A 47 -1.73 -21.16 -5.85
N ALA A 48 -2.64 -22.15 -5.70
CA ALA A 48 -3.98 -22.11 -6.25
C ALA A 48 -4.84 -20.93 -5.75
N GLU A 49 -4.58 -20.43 -4.54
CA GLU A 49 -5.34 -19.33 -3.91
C GLU A 49 -4.73 -17.95 -4.21
N THR A 50 -3.61 -17.85 -4.93
CA THR A 50 -2.89 -16.59 -5.19
C THR A 50 -3.79 -15.52 -5.82
N ASN A 51 -4.49 -15.87 -6.91
CA ASN A 51 -5.36 -14.93 -7.62
C ASN A 51 -6.55 -14.49 -6.77
N ARG A 52 -7.11 -15.42 -5.98
CA ARG A 52 -8.20 -15.12 -5.05
C ARG A 52 -7.74 -14.18 -3.94
N THR A 53 -6.56 -14.44 -3.37
CA THR A 53 -5.95 -13.60 -2.33
C THR A 53 -5.78 -12.17 -2.82
N VAL A 54 -5.24 -11.98 -4.03
CA VAL A 54 -5.11 -10.66 -4.67
C VAL A 54 -6.46 -9.94 -4.79
N ASN A 55 -7.53 -10.65 -5.18
CA ASN A 55 -8.86 -10.05 -5.31
C ASN A 55 -9.49 -9.71 -3.95
N VAL A 56 -9.32 -10.56 -2.94
CA VAL A 56 -9.79 -10.30 -1.58
C VAL A 56 -9.06 -9.09 -0.98
N LEU A 57 -7.74 -8.99 -1.16
CA LEU A 57 -6.96 -7.85 -0.68
C LEU A 57 -7.38 -6.54 -1.33
N LYS A 58 -7.65 -6.54 -2.65
CA LYS A 58 -8.17 -5.35 -3.36
C LYS A 58 -9.51 -4.90 -2.77
N ALA A 59 -10.51 -5.79 -2.72
CA ALA A 59 -11.84 -5.45 -2.20
C ALA A 59 -11.82 -5.05 -0.71
N GLY A 60 -11.00 -5.73 0.08
CA GLY A 60 -10.79 -5.42 1.49
C GLY A 60 -10.17 -4.04 1.68
N LEU A 61 -9.20 -3.66 0.85
CA LEU A 61 -8.58 -2.35 0.91
C LEU A 61 -9.55 -1.23 0.51
N GLU A 62 -10.31 -1.38 -0.58
CA GLU A 62 -11.35 -0.41 -0.98
C GLU A 62 -12.38 -0.16 0.14
N THR A 63 -12.78 -1.23 0.83
CA THR A 63 -13.71 -1.17 1.98
C THR A 63 -13.04 -0.53 3.20
N THR A 64 -11.78 -0.85 3.49
CA THR A 64 -11.04 -0.27 4.62
C THR A 64 -10.86 1.23 4.44
N LEU A 65 -10.54 1.67 3.22
CA LEU A 65 -10.38 3.08 2.90
C LEU A 65 -11.68 3.87 3.01
N SER A 66 -12.86 3.26 2.79
CA SER A 66 -14.13 3.97 3.01
C SER A 66 -14.39 4.28 4.49
N GLN A 67 -13.79 3.51 5.39
CA GLN A 67 -13.83 3.75 6.84
C GLN A 67 -12.71 4.70 7.30
N ALA A 68 -11.53 4.61 6.70
CA ALA A 68 -10.35 5.43 7.02
C ALA A 68 -9.98 6.36 5.86
N ARG A 69 -10.91 7.26 5.50
CA ARG A 69 -10.91 8.03 4.23
C ARG A 69 -9.69 8.91 3.99
N TYR A 70 -9.10 9.45 5.05
CA TYR A 70 -7.90 10.28 4.96
C TYR A 70 -6.66 9.50 4.48
N LEU A 71 -6.67 8.16 4.57
CA LEU A 71 -5.62 7.31 4.01
C LEU A 71 -5.68 7.23 2.47
N CYS A 72 -6.82 7.58 1.86
CA CYS A 72 -6.99 7.70 0.42
C CYS A 72 -6.85 9.17 -0.02
N GLY A 73 -5.84 9.86 0.51
CA GLY A 73 -5.62 11.30 0.30
C GLY A 73 -4.15 11.67 0.27
N THR A 74 -3.90 12.96 0.12
CA THR A 74 -2.57 13.58 0.18
C THR A 74 -2.46 14.45 1.41
N ILE A 75 -1.23 14.73 1.86
CA ILE A 75 -0.98 15.79 2.84
C ILE A 75 -0.61 17.04 2.04
N GLU A 76 -1.41 18.09 2.16
CA GLU A 76 -1.21 19.35 1.44
C GLU A 76 -1.02 20.50 2.42
N LYS A 77 -0.18 21.46 2.03
CA LYS A 77 -0.01 22.71 2.77
C LYS A 77 -1.25 23.58 2.61
N ASP A 78 -1.62 24.27 3.69
CA ASP A 78 -2.69 25.26 3.72
C ASP A 78 -2.22 26.55 4.43
N GLY A 79 -3.08 27.56 4.46
CA GLY A 79 -2.75 28.88 5.04
C GLY A 79 -2.33 28.86 6.52
N GLY A 80 -2.55 27.76 7.26
CA GLY A 80 -2.23 27.64 8.68
C GLY A 80 -1.45 26.36 9.06
N GLY A 81 -0.94 25.60 8.09
CA GLY A 81 -0.26 24.33 8.34
C GLY A 81 -0.45 23.33 7.19
N HIS A 82 -0.89 22.12 7.54
CA HIS A 82 -1.17 21.05 6.59
C HIS A 82 -2.52 20.39 6.91
N SER A 83 -3.11 19.80 5.88
CA SER A 83 -4.33 19.01 5.99
C SER A 83 -4.17 17.71 5.20
N PHE A 84 -4.81 16.64 5.68
CA PHE A 84 -5.18 15.52 4.82
C PHE A 84 -6.25 16.01 3.85
N VAL A 85 -6.04 15.73 2.56
CA VAL A 85 -6.92 16.13 1.47
C VAL A 85 -7.28 14.90 0.67
N LYS A 86 -8.56 14.53 0.71
CA LYS A 86 -9.11 13.47 -0.14
C LYS A 86 -10.00 14.11 -1.18
N ARG A 87 -9.74 13.83 -2.46
CA ARG A 87 -10.64 14.21 -3.55
C ARG A 87 -11.46 13.03 -4.00
N LYS A 88 -12.59 13.29 -4.65
CA LYS A 88 -13.47 12.24 -5.17
C LYS A 88 -12.75 11.20 -6.02
N GLU A 89 -11.88 11.66 -6.93
CA GLU A 89 -11.16 10.81 -7.87
C GLU A 89 -9.84 10.24 -7.33
N THR A 90 -9.45 10.57 -6.10
CA THR A 90 -8.19 10.07 -5.52
C THR A 90 -8.25 8.56 -5.36
N ALA A 91 -7.15 7.90 -5.70
CA ALA A 91 -6.98 6.45 -5.58
C ALA A 91 -5.62 6.14 -4.96
N VAL A 92 -5.55 5.03 -4.23
CA VAL A 92 -4.27 4.48 -3.75
C VAL A 92 -3.72 3.48 -4.76
N LYS A 93 -2.39 3.41 -4.85
CA LYS A 93 -1.73 2.42 -5.70
C LYS A 93 -1.69 1.07 -4.98
N PHE A 94 -2.20 0.02 -5.64
CA PHE A 94 -2.07 -1.37 -5.21
C PHE A 94 -1.27 -2.12 -6.27
N VAL A 95 -0.08 -2.58 -5.89
CA VAL A 95 0.87 -3.23 -6.81
C VAL A 95 0.88 -4.73 -6.53
N VAL A 96 0.70 -5.54 -7.59
CA VAL A 96 0.89 -6.98 -7.55
C VAL A 96 2.13 -7.32 -8.34
N GLN A 97 3.06 -8.02 -7.71
CA GLN A 97 4.36 -8.38 -8.29
C GLN A 97 4.55 -9.89 -8.16
N ARG A 98 4.87 -10.55 -9.27
CA ARG A 98 5.22 -11.98 -9.30
C ARG A 98 6.74 -12.11 -9.25
N LEU A 99 7.23 -12.82 -8.24
CA LEU A 99 8.66 -12.98 -7.93
C LEU A 99 9.14 -14.43 -8.07
N ASP A 100 8.30 -15.28 -8.65
CA ASP A 100 8.43 -16.72 -8.72
C ASP A 100 8.53 -17.23 -10.17
N LEU A 101 8.83 -16.34 -11.13
CA LEU A 101 8.91 -16.74 -12.54
C LEU A 101 10.24 -17.43 -12.86
N PRO A 102 10.29 -18.33 -13.86
CA PRO A 102 11.54 -18.98 -14.25
C PRO A 102 12.64 -17.96 -14.59
N GLY A 103 13.78 -18.08 -13.91
CA GLY A 103 14.93 -17.16 -14.06
C GLY A 103 14.98 -16.03 -13.03
N ASP A 104 13.94 -15.88 -12.21
CA ASP A 104 14.00 -15.02 -11.03
C ASP A 104 14.84 -15.66 -9.93
N ASN A 105 15.55 -14.82 -9.16
CA ASN A 105 16.40 -15.24 -8.03
C ASN A 105 16.06 -14.46 -6.76
N TYR A 106 14.76 -14.28 -6.51
CA TYR A 106 14.25 -13.65 -5.29
C TYR A 106 14.12 -14.70 -4.18
N PRO A 107 14.28 -14.32 -2.90
CA PRO A 107 14.17 -15.26 -1.80
C PRO A 107 12.75 -15.83 -1.70
N SER A 108 12.64 -17.14 -1.51
CA SER A 108 11.38 -17.78 -1.13
C SER A 108 11.00 -17.43 0.31
N LEU A 109 9.78 -17.74 0.72
CA LEU A 109 9.39 -17.54 2.12
C LEU A 109 10.19 -18.44 3.07
N ASP A 110 10.61 -19.63 2.62
CA ASP A 110 11.48 -20.52 3.40
C ASP A 110 12.88 -19.92 3.59
N ASP A 111 13.43 -19.25 2.57
CA ASP A 111 14.70 -18.52 2.67
C ASP A 111 14.60 -17.34 3.64
N ILE A 112 13.49 -16.59 3.58
CA ILE A 112 13.22 -15.46 4.48
C ILE A 112 13.08 -15.95 5.93
N GLU A 113 12.37 -17.05 6.16
CA GLU A 113 12.22 -17.66 7.48
C GLU A 113 13.55 -18.16 8.03
N ALA A 114 14.35 -18.85 7.22
CA ALA A 114 15.70 -19.31 7.60
C ALA A 114 16.65 -18.14 7.92
N ALA A 115 16.43 -16.98 7.31
CA ALA A 115 17.13 -15.73 7.61
C ALA A 115 16.52 -14.92 8.76
N TYR A 116 15.59 -15.50 9.53
CA TYR A 116 14.90 -14.86 10.66
C TYR A 116 14.18 -13.55 10.27
N PHE A 117 13.58 -13.52 9.07
CA PHE A 117 12.87 -12.36 8.53
C PHE A 117 13.72 -11.08 8.46
N SER A 118 15.04 -11.24 8.33
CA SER A 118 15.96 -10.12 8.21
C SER A 118 15.79 -9.42 6.85
N ALA A 119 15.63 -8.10 6.85
CA ALA A 119 15.57 -7.32 5.61
C ALA A 119 16.80 -7.53 4.70
N ARG A 120 17.94 -7.96 5.26
CA ARG A 120 19.15 -8.26 4.48
C ARG A 120 18.95 -9.37 3.46
N CYS A 121 18.07 -10.34 3.71
CA CYS A 121 17.82 -11.43 2.75
C CYS A 121 16.97 -10.98 1.56
N LEU A 122 16.31 -9.81 1.64
CA LEU A 122 15.47 -9.27 0.57
C LEU A 122 16.27 -8.58 -0.55
N GLY A 123 17.58 -8.38 -0.35
CA GLY A 123 18.46 -7.80 -1.35
C GLY A 123 18.18 -6.31 -1.58
N ASP A 124 17.89 -5.95 -2.83
CA ASP A 124 17.62 -4.57 -3.24
C ASP A 124 16.24 -4.11 -2.74
N LEU A 125 16.22 -3.10 -1.87
CA LEU A 125 15.00 -2.56 -1.28
C LEU A 125 14.08 -1.89 -2.31
N ASP A 126 14.64 -1.34 -3.40
CA ASP A 126 13.85 -0.69 -4.46
C ASP A 126 12.97 -1.70 -5.22
N THR A 127 13.24 -3.00 -5.08
CA THR A 127 12.37 -4.06 -5.62
C THR A 127 11.03 -4.15 -4.89
N TRP A 128 10.96 -3.66 -3.64
CA TRP A 128 9.85 -3.88 -2.71
C TRP A 128 9.04 -2.60 -2.42
N SER A 129 9.43 -1.45 -2.99
CA SER A 129 8.85 -0.13 -2.67
C SER A 129 8.46 0.72 -3.87
#